data_AF-A0A943J299-F1
#
_entry.id   AF-A0A943J299-F1
#
_cell.length_a   1.000
_cell.length_b   1.000
_cell.length_c   1.000
_cell.angle_alpha   90.00
_cell.angle_beta   90.00
_cell.angle_gamma   90.00
#
_symmetry.space_group_name_H-M   'P 1'
#
loop_
_entity.id
_entity.type
_entity.pdbx_description
1 polymer ?
#
loop_
_entity_poly.entity_id
_entity_poly.type
_entity_poly.pdbx_seq_one_letter_code
_entity_poly.pdbx_strand_id
1 'polypeptide(L)'
;MYKSERLVEFVKEKTKIKSAYMWGDYGRTITESTISQKARQYPSRYPAARQELLRSYIGKGYAGCDCVGLYKWFLWTDGGTKSAITYNSATDRSVSGMYNAATERGDISTLPEIVGVILYMNGHMGVYIGNGEAVECTLSSYGDGIVKSKVEGRGWTHWLKMPEIEYGSESSSGGSESSGGGKKSIEEVAKDVINGDYGNGAERKAALEAAGYDYAEVQAEVNRQLYGSGGTEPEKENEATTTTMTVVPPVGLWLNNSDKRWNTSTHIVCMPKGAKVKVYNGSEKKLGDYTCVKVLYGSTEGYCAKEYLR
;
A
#
# COMPACT_ATOMS: atom_id res chain seq x y z
N MET A 1 1.21 -11.07 -23.83
CA MET A 1 1.00 -10.40 -22.52
C MET A 1 -0.46 -10.54 -22.16
N TYR A 2 -0.80 -10.55 -20.87
CA TYR A 2 -2.17 -10.63 -20.39
C TYR A 2 -2.66 -9.25 -19.96
N LYS A 3 -3.92 -8.91 -20.22
CA LYS A 3 -4.50 -7.65 -19.75
C LYS A 3 -4.59 -7.61 -18.22
N SER A 4 -4.32 -6.45 -17.63
CA SER A 4 -4.34 -6.22 -16.19
C SER A 4 -5.70 -6.52 -15.54
N GLU A 5 -6.79 -6.22 -16.25
CA GLU A 5 -8.18 -6.47 -15.83
C GLU A 5 -8.44 -7.98 -15.71
N ARG A 6 -7.85 -8.78 -16.61
CA ARG A 6 -8.00 -10.23 -16.58
C ARG A 6 -7.31 -10.85 -15.36
N LEU A 7 -6.18 -10.29 -14.93
CA LEU A 7 -5.54 -10.67 -13.67
C LEU A 7 -6.45 -10.33 -12.47
N VAL A 8 -7.08 -9.15 -12.48
CA VAL A 8 -7.98 -8.69 -11.42
C VAL A 8 -9.23 -9.57 -11.32
N GLU A 9 -9.86 -9.89 -12.44
CA GLU A 9 -10.97 -10.84 -12.51
C GLU A 9 -10.58 -12.19 -11.90
N PHE A 10 -9.43 -12.74 -12.33
CA PHE A 10 -8.93 -14.01 -11.84
C PHE A 10 -8.76 -14.01 -10.32
N VAL A 11 -8.07 -13.01 -9.75
CA VAL A 11 -7.85 -12.99 -8.30
C VAL A 11 -9.15 -12.75 -7.52
N LYS A 12 -10.09 -11.96 -8.04
CA LYS A 12 -11.45 -11.79 -7.46
C LYS A 12 -12.28 -13.08 -7.52
N GLU A 13 -12.09 -13.93 -8.52
CA GLU A 13 -12.69 -15.26 -8.55
C GLU A 13 -12.06 -16.17 -7.48
N LYS A 14 -10.73 -16.07 -7.29
CA LYS A 14 -10.04 -16.89 -6.28
C LYS A 14 -10.35 -16.51 -4.84
N THR A 15 -10.84 -15.30 -4.56
CA THR A 15 -11.36 -15.00 -3.21
C THR A 15 -12.65 -15.77 -2.88
N LYS A 16 -13.32 -16.37 -3.87
CA LYS A 16 -14.59 -17.11 -3.67
C LYS A 16 -14.38 -18.61 -3.39
N ILE A 17 -13.15 -19.11 -3.57
CA ILE A 17 -12.84 -20.52 -3.33
C ILE A 17 -12.24 -20.71 -1.93
N LYS A 18 -12.29 -21.95 -1.43
CA LYS A 18 -11.55 -22.31 -0.22
C LYS A 18 -10.07 -22.37 -0.54
N SER A 19 -9.26 -21.66 0.24
CA SER A 19 -7.81 -21.64 0.07
C SER A 19 -7.11 -21.66 1.42
N ALA A 20 -5.83 -22.03 1.41
CA ALA A 20 -4.93 -21.92 2.55
C ALA A 20 -3.52 -21.55 2.08
N TYR A 21 -2.77 -20.87 2.93
CA TYR A 21 -1.41 -20.47 2.60
C TYR A 21 -0.44 -21.65 2.61
N MET A 22 0.25 -21.91 1.50
CA MET A 22 1.25 -22.94 1.36
C MET A 22 2.49 -22.35 0.70
N TRP A 23 3.54 -22.14 1.49
CA TRP A 23 4.82 -21.60 1.01
C TRP A 23 5.39 -22.41 -0.16
N GLY A 24 5.58 -21.74 -1.30
CA GLY A 24 6.07 -22.32 -2.53
C GLY A 24 5.01 -23.06 -3.37
N ASP A 25 3.74 -23.01 -3.00
CA ASP A 25 2.62 -23.56 -3.80
C ASP A 25 1.92 -22.46 -4.61
N TYR A 26 1.18 -22.86 -5.64
CA TYR A 26 0.74 -21.99 -6.72
C TYR A 26 -0.66 -22.36 -7.23
N GLY A 27 -1.57 -22.67 -6.30
CA GLY A 27 -3.00 -22.89 -6.57
C GLY A 27 -3.40 -24.36 -6.74
N ARG A 28 -2.53 -25.31 -6.38
CA ARG A 28 -2.86 -26.74 -6.47
C ARG A 28 -3.81 -27.17 -5.36
N THR A 29 -4.64 -28.16 -5.63
CA THR A 29 -5.48 -28.80 -4.60
C THR A 29 -4.61 -29.36 -3.47
N ILE A 30 -5.02 -29.10 -2.24
CA ILE A 30 -4.32 -29.61 -1.05
C ILE A 30 -4.53 -31.12 -0.93
N THR A 31 -3.43 -31.86 -1.02
CA THR A 31 -3.33 -33.32 -0.90
C THR A 31 -2.14 -33.70 -0.03
N GLU A 32 -2.10 -34.93 0.48
CA GLU A 32 -0.93 -35.42 1.24
C GLU A 32 0.37 -35.28 0.43
N SER A 33 0.32 -35.55 -0.88
CA SER A 33 1.47 -35.39 -1.78
C SER A 33 1.98 -33.95 -1.82
N THR A 34 1.09 -32.97 -1.98
CA THR A 34 1.49 -31.55 -2.01
C THR A 34 2.05 -31.07 -0.66
N ILE A 35 1.45 -31.50 0.46
CA ILE A 35 1.92 -31.16 1.81
C ILE A 35 3.30 -31.76 2.06
N SER A 36 3.44 -33.08 1.84
CA SER A 36 4.70 -33.80 2.02
C SER A 36 5.81 -33.27 1.10
N GLN A 37 5.50 -32.90 -0.15
CA GLN A 37 6.44 -32.28 -1.06
C GLN A 37 6.98 -30.95 -0.48
N LYS A 38 6.08 -30.07 -0.03
CA LYS A 38 6.48 -28.74 0.47
C LYS A 38 7.13 -28.80 1.84
N ALA A 39 6.73 -29.73 2.70
CA ALA A 39 7.39 -29.97 3.98
C ALA A 39 8.84 -30.46 3.81
N ARG A 40 9.13 -31.30 2.80
CA ARG A 40 10.50 -31.69 2.46
C ARG A 40 11.30 -30.51 1.88
N GLN A 41 10.67 -29.69 1.06
CA GLN A 41 11.33 -28.55 0.40
C GLN A 41 11.63 -27.40 1.38
N TYR A 42 10.72 -27.14 2.32
CA TYR A 42 10.76 -26.00 3.24
C TYR A 42 10.37 -26.42 4.67
N PRO A 43 11.18 -27.24 5.36
CA PRO A 43 10.79 -27.83 6.65
C PRO A 43 10.41 -26.79 7.72
N SER A 44 11.10 -25.64 7.76
CA SER A 44 10.79 -24.55 8.70
C SER A 44 9.46 -23.85 8.43
N ARG A 45 8.92 -23.93 7.21
CA ARG A 45 7.62 -23.35 6.82
C ARG A 45 6.45 -24.30 7.08
N TYR A 46 6.75 -25.58 7.32
CA TYR A 46 5.76 -26.64 7.51
C TYR A 46 6.02 -27.41 8.81
N PRO A 47 5.95 -26.75 9.98
CA PRO A 47 5.98 -27.46 11.26
C PRO A 47 4.81 -28.45 11.37
N ALA A 48 4.92 -29.44 12.26
CA ALA A 48 3.94 -30.53 12.39
C ALA A 48 2.49 -30.03 12.48
N ALA A 49 2.23 -29.01 13.31
CA ALA A 49 0.91 -28.38 13.46
C ALA A 49 0.38 -27.79 12.15
N ARG A 50 1.25 -27.19 11.31
CA ARG A 50 0.84 -26.66 10.00
C ARG A 50 0.46 -27.80 9.05
N GLN A 51 1.24 -28.88 9.04
CA GLN A 51 0.93 -30.04 8.21
C GLN A 51 -0.38 -30.70 8.64
N GLU A 52 -0.63 -30.83 9.94
CA GLU A 52 -1.88 -31.38 10.49
C GLU A 52 -3.10 -30.54 10.08
N LEU A 53 -3.02 -29.22 10.22
CA LEU A 53 -4.08 -28.31 9.76
C LEU A 53 -4.34 -28.47 8.26
N LEU A 54 -3.29 -28.48 7.43
CA LEU A 54 -3.43 -28.66 5.98
C LEU A 54 -4.01 -30.02 5.61
N ARG A 55 -3.65 -31.09 6.34
CA ARG A 55 -4.25 -32.43 6.16
C ARG A 55 -5.74 -32.43 6.46
N SER A 56 -6.18 -31.63 7.43
CA SER A 56 -7.61 -31.47 7.73
C SER A 56 -8.43 -30.89 6.56
N TYR A 57 -7.78 -30.28 5.56
CA TYR A 57 -8.41 -29.72 4.37
C TYR A 57 -8.49 -30.68 3.18
N ILE A 58 -7.83 -31.84 3.25
CA ILE A 58 -7.84 -32.83 2.18
C ILE A 58 -9.29 -33.28 1.90
N GLY A 59 -9.66 -33.30 0.62
CA GLY A 59 -11.02 -33.67 0.17
C GLY A 59 -12.09 -32.58 0.39
N LYS A 60 -11.76 -31.43 0.97
CA LYS A 60 -12.72 -30.34 1.26
C LYS A 60 -12.72 -29.21 0.22
N GLY A 61 -11.99 -29.40 -0.89
CA GLY A 61 -11.93 -28.45 -2.00
C GLY A 61 -11.00 -27.25 -1.76
N TYR A 62 -10.01 -27.36 -0.86
CA TYR A 62 -9.04 -26.30 -0.62
C TYR A 62 -7.93 -26.31 -1.68
N ALA A 63 -7.54 -25.11 -2.12
CA ALA A 63 -6.33 -24.87 -2.90
C ALA A 63 -5.22 -24.24 -2.03
N GLY A 64 -3.97 -24.66 -2.25
CA GLY A 64 -2.78 -24.10 -1.59
C GLY A 64 -2.06 -23.09 -2.48
N CYS A 65 -1.78 -21.89 -1.97
CA CYS A 65 -0.92 -20.90 -2.64
C CYS A 65 -0.02 -20.17 -1.64
N ASP A 66 1.07 -19.58 -2.13
CA ASP A 66 1.67 -18.42 -1.46
C ASP A 66 1.36 -17.11 -2.23
N CYS A 67 1.92 -16.00 -1.76
CA CYS A 67 1.67 -14.68 -2.34
C CYS A 67 2.07 -14.58 -3.81
N VAL A 68 3.27 -15.03 -4.18
CA VAL A 68 3.70 -15.07 -5.59
C VAL A 68 3.00 -16.19 -6.34
N GLY A 69 2.67 -17.27 -5.64
CA GLY A 69 1.96 -18.44 -6.12
C GLY A 69 0.59 -18.10 -6.66
N LEU A 70 -0.09 -17.09 -6.12
CA LEU A 70 -1.34 -16.57 -6.70
C LEU A 70 -1.12 -15.95 -8.09
N TYR A 71 -0.05 -15.17 -8.27
CA TYR A 71 0.31 -14.60 -9.58
C TYR A 71 0.81 -15.67 -10.55
N LYS A 72 1.62 -16.63 -10.07
CA LYS A 72 2.03 -17.80 -10.87
C LYS A 72 0.84 -18.64 -11.29
N TRP A 73 -0.15 -18.81 -10.41
CA TRP A 73 -1.37 -19.54 -10.73
C TRP A 73 -2.04 -18.92 -11.96
N PHE A 74 -2.18 -17.59 -11.99
CA PHE A 74 -2.70 -16.87 -13.16
C PHE A 74 -1.90 -17.16 -14.44
N LEU A 75 -0.58 -16.97 -14.40
CA LEU A 75 0.28 -17.18 -15.57
C LEU A 75 0.28 -18.64 -16.05
N TRP A 76 0.35 -19.58 -15.12
CA TRP A 76 0.50 -21.02 -15.40
C TRP A 76 -0.83 -21.70 -15.74
N THR A 77 -1.94 -20.95 -15.70
CA THR A 77 -3.26 -21.35 -16.21
C THR A 77 -3.64 -20.56 -17.46
N ASP A 78 -2.66 -19.97 -18.14
CA ASP A 78 -2.86 -19.18 -19.34
C ASP A 78 -3.85 -18.03 -19.14
N GLY A 79 -3.56 -17.19 -18.15
CA GLY A 79 -4.44 -16.11 -17.72
C GLY A 79 -5.74 -16.64 -17.10
N GLY A 80 -5.72 -17.81 -16.47
CA GLY A 80 -6.89 -18.47 -15.90
C GLY A 80 -7.86 -19.10 -16.90
N THR A 81 -7.51 -19.21 -18.18
CA THR A 81 -8.36 -19.86 -19.20
C THR A 81 -8.28 -21.39 -19.14
N LYS A 82 -7.22 -21.94 -18.55
CA LYS A 82 -7.00 -23.38 -18.40
C LYS A 82 -7.19 -23.80 -16.94
N SER A 83 -7.88 -24.90 -16.70
CA SER A 83 -7.99 -25.48 -15.35
C SER A 83 -6.69 -26.13 -14.90
N ALA A 84 -5.89 -26.65 -15.83
CA ALA A 84 -4.61 -27.29 -15.54
C ALA A 84 -3.49 -26.25 -15.38
N ILE A 85 -2.66 -26.44 -14.36
CA ILE A 85 -1.48 -25.61 -14.09
C ILE A 85 -0.28 -26.21 -14.82
N THR A 86 0.33 -25.44 -15.72
CA THR A 86 1.54 -25.81 -16.45
C THR A 86 2.73 -25.01 -15.90
N TYR A 87 3.67 -25.69 -15.26
CA TYR A 87 4.88 -25.07 -14.73
C TYR A 87 5.68 -24.36 -15.82
N ASN A 88 6.18 -23.15 -15.51
CA ASN A 88 7.03 -22.37 -16.40
C ASN A 88 8.17 -21.72 -15.62
N SER A 89 9.40 -22.20 -15.81
CA SER A 89 10.59 -21.70 -15.13
C SER A 89 10.93 -20.24 -15.43
N ALA A 90 10.54 -19.71 -16.60
CA ALA A 90 10.81 -18.31 -16.97
C ALA A 90 10.05 -17.31 -16.09
N THR A 91 8.98 -17.77 -15.45
CA THR A 91 8.11 -16.98 -14.55
C THR A 91 8.12 -17.53 -13.12
N ASP A 92 8.97 -18.52 -12.82
CA ASP A 92 9.15 -19.04 -11.46
C ASP A 92 10.07 -18.12 -10.64
N ARG A 93 9.52 -17.02 -10.15
CA ARG A 93 10.25 -15.99 -9.39
C ARG A 93 9.93 -16.04 -7.91
N SER A 94 10.90 -15.64 -7.08
CA SER A 94 10.65 -15.29 -5.67
C SER A 94 10.02 -13.89 -5.58
N VAL A 95 9.61 -13.46 -4.39
CA VAL A 95 9.14 -12.08 -4.15
C VAL A 95 10.19 -11.05 -4.60
N SER A 96 11.45 -11.24 -4.23
CA SER A 96 12.55 -10.37 -4.68
C SER A 96 12.80 -10.49 -6.18
N GLY A 97 12.65 -11.69 -6.75
CA GLY A 97 12.75 -11.90 -8.20
C GLY A 97 11.68 -11.14 -8.97
N MET A 98 10.46 -11.05 -8.44
CA MET A 98 9.38 -10.24 -9.01
C MET A 98 9.72 -8.75 -8.97
N TYR A 99 10.21 -8.25 -7.83
CA TYR A 99 10.65 -6.85 -7.67
C TYR A 99 11.74 -6.46 -8.66
N ASN A 100 12.67 -7.37 -8.94
CA ASN A 100 13.76 -7.15 -9.90
C ASN A 100 13.31 -7.28 -11.36
N ALA A 101 12.28 -8.08 -11.63
CA ALA A 101 11.73 -8.28 -12.97
C ALA A 101 10.74 -7.19 -13.39
N ALA A 102 10.28 -6.34 -12.47
CA ALA A 102 9.33 -5.27 -12.74
C ALA A 102 9.88 -4.34 -13.84
N THR A 103 9.05 -4.05 -14.85
CA THR A 103 9.40 -3.12 -15.93
C THR A 103 9.27 -1.67 -15.50
N GLU A 104 8.39 -1.42 -14.53
CA GLU A 104 8.17 -0.13 -13.91
C GLU A 104 7.80 -0.36 -12.44
N ARG A 105 8.23 0.54 -11.56
CA ARG A 105 7.90 0.49 -10.13
C ARG A 105 7.99 1.87 -9.52
N GLY A 106 7.25 2.09 -8.44
CA GLY A 106 7.28 3.33 -7.65
C GLY A 106 6.92 3.09 -6.21
N ASP A 107 7.10 4.13 -5.39
CA ASP A 107 6.68 4.14 -3.98
C ASP A 107 5.17 3.96 -3.87
N ILE A 108 4.71 3.29 -2.80
CA ILE A 108 3.28 3.06 -2.58
C ILE A 108 2.48 4.38 -2.50
N SER A 109 3.11 5.48 -2.07
CA SER A 109 2.48 6.79 -1.99
C SER A 109 2.15 7.38 -3.36
N THR A 110 2.72 6.83 -4.43
CA THR A 110 2.41 7.21 -5.83
C THR A 110 1.65 6.11 -6.56
N LEU A 111 0.99 5.20 -5.84
CA LEU A 111 0.20 4.11 -6.41
C LEU A 111 -0.79 4.67 -7.46
N PRO A 112 -0.64 4.33 -8.74
CA PRO A 112 -1.58 4.77 -9.76
C PRO A 112 -2.91 4.02 -9.63
N GLU A 113 -4.01 4.65 -10.07
CA GLU A 113 -5.32 3.97 -10.21
C GLU A 113 -5.34 3.11 -11.49
N ILE A 114 -4.39 2.17 -11.54
CA ILE A 114 -4.23 1.17 -12.60
C ILE A 114 -4.33 -0.19 -11.93
N VAL A 115 -5.41 -0.91 -12.20
CA VAL A 115 -5.65 -2.22 -11.61
C VAL A 115 -4.62 -3.25 -12.12
N GLY A 116 -4.44 -4.33 -11.38
CA GLY A 116 -3.52 -5.41 -11.74
C GLY A 116 -2.04 -5.11 -11.50
N VAL A 117 -1.67 -3.90 -11.04
CA VAL A 117 -0.31 -3.66 -10.52
C VAL A 117 -0.07 -4.51 -9.29
N ILE A 118 1.16 -4.97 -9.13
CA ILE A 118 1.55 -5.78 -7.98
C ILE A 118 1.93 -4.84 -6.83
N LEU A 119 1.29 -4.99 -5.69
CA LEU A 119 1.70 -4.33 -4.46
C LEU A 119 2.79 -5.16 -3.79
N TYR A 120 3.81 -4.49 -3.31
CA TYR A 120 5.02 -5.12 -2.80
C TYR A 120 5.38 -4.58 -1.42
N MET A 121 5.85 -5.48 -0.55
CA MET A 121 6.66 -5.18 0.62
C MET A 121 7.74 -6.25 0.76
N ASN A 122 8.74 -6.05 1.61
CA ASN A 122 9.78 -7.05 1.78
C ASN A 122 9.19 -8.42 2.18
N GLY A 123 9.38 -9.42 1.32
CA GLY A 123 8.92 -10.80 1.55
C GLY A 123 7.45 -11.07 1.24
N HIS A 124 6.67 -10.09 0.76
CA HIS A 124 5.25 -10.30 0.46
C HIS A 124 4.72 -9.49 -0.74
N MET A 125 3.64 -9.95 -1.36
CA MET A 125 2.98 -9.25 -2.46
C MET A 125 1.47 -9.51 -2.56
N GLY A 126 0.78 -8.62 -3.27
CA GLY A 126 -0.64 -8.72 -3.61
C GLY A 126 -0.92 -8.07 -4.95
N VAL A 127 -2.14 -8.24 -5.46
CA VAL A 127 -2.62 -7.62 -6.70
C VAL A 127 -3.55 -6.47 -6.35
N TYR A 128 -3.26 -5.26 -6.83
CA TYR A 128 -4.17 -4.12 -6.69
C TYR A 128 -5.41 -4.33 -7.54
N ILE A 129 -6.60 -4.16 -6.96
CA ILE A 129 -7.88 -4.41 -7.63
C ILE A 129 -8.74 -3.15 -7.82
N GLY A 130 -8.14 -1.98 -7.56
CA GLY A 130 -8.76 -0.66 -7.63
C GLY A 130 -9.34 -0.19 -6.29
N ASN A 131 -9.62 1.10 -6.19
CA ASN A 131 -10.30 1.74 -5.05
C ASN A 131 -9.65 1.44 -3.68
N GLY A 132 -8.32 1.46 -3.61
CA GLY A 132 -7.59 1.21 -2.37
C GLY A 132 -7.73 -0.23 -1.84
N GLU A 133 -8.07 -1.20 -2.68
CA GLU A 133 -8.18 -2.62 -2.31
C GLU A 133 -7.16 -3.51 -3.03
N ALA A 134 -6.77 -4.60 -2.37
CA ALA A 134 -5.87 -5.61 -2.90
C ALA A 134 -6.40 -7.03 -2.67
N VAL A 135 -5.93 -7.98 -3.48
CA VAL A 135 -6.07 -9.42 -3.22
C VAL A 135 -4.69 -10.03 -3.03
N GLU A 136 -4.52 -10.81 -1.98
CA GLU A 136 -3.25 -11.42 -1.59
C GLU A 136 -3.46 -12.84 -1.06
N CYS A 137 -2.45 -13.70 -1.19
CA CYS A 137 -2.42 -14.99 -0.50
C CYS A 137 -1.46 -14.89 0.69
N THR A 138 -1.97 -14.94 1.92
CA THR A 138 -1.24 -14.58 3.15
C THR A 138 -1.42 -15.59 4.28
N LEU A 139 -0.47 -15.62 5.22
CA LEU A 139 -0.60 -16.29 6.51
C LEU A 139 -0.28 -15.28 7.61
N SER A 140 -1.30 -14.58 8.10
CA SER A 140 -1.17 -13.49 9.08
C SER A 140 -2.51 -13.21 9.77
N SER A 141 -2.59 -12.10 10.52
CA SER A 141 -3.86 -11.59 11.05
C SER A 141 -4.89 -11.25 9.97
N TYR A 142 -4.46 -11.10 8.70
CA TYR A 142 -5.37 -10.88 7.57
C TYR A 142 -6.01 -12.16 7.04
N GLY A 143 -5.48 -13.34 7.39
CA GLY A 143 -6.06 -14.62 7.04
C GLY A 143 -5.04 -15.73 6.78
N ASP A 144 -5.57 -16.88 6.34
CA ASP A 144 -4.83 -18.06 5.93
C ASP A 144 -5.31 -18.48 4.53
N GLY A 145 -4.60 -18.01 3.50
CA GLY A 145 -4.97 -18.19 2.09
C GLY A 145 -5.27 -16.88 1.39
N ILE A 146 -6.13 -16.93 0.38
CA ILE A 146 -6.47 -15.81 -0.50
C ILE A 146 -7.51 -14.93 0.18
N VAL A 147 -7.18 -13.66 0.38
CA VAL A 147 -8.02 -12.68 1.06
C VAL A 147 -8.03 -11.37 0.29
N LYS A 148 -9.10 -10.60 0.48
CA LYS A 148 -9.16 -9.18 0.10
C LYS A 148 -8.69 -8.35 1.30
N SER A 149 -7.84 -7.35 1.05
CA SER A 149 -7.35 -6.41 2.06
C SER A 149 -7.42 -4.97 1.56
N LYS A 150 -7.38 -4.00 2.47
CA LYS A 150 -7.16 -2.59 2.14
C LYS A 150 -5.68 -2.37 1.85
N VAL A 151 -5.38 -1.43 0.94
CA VAL A 151 -4.01 -0.98 0.68
C VAL A 151 -3.49 -0.18 1.87
N GLU A 152 -4.31 0.76 2.33
CA GLU A 152 -4.02 1.57 3.51
C GLU A 152 -3.85 0.69 4.76
N GLY A 153 -2.82 0.98 5.56
CA GLY A 153 -2.53 0.26 6.80
C GLY A 153 -1.95 -1.16 6.62
N ARG A 154 -1.95 -1.72 5.41
CA ARG A 154 -1.42 -3.06 5.14
C ARG A 154 0.11 -3.13 5.17
N GLY A 155 0.78 -2.00 4.98
CA GLY A 155 2.24 -1.86 5.02
C GLY A 155 2.94 -2.12 3.69
N TRP A 156 2.23 -1.99 2.56
CA TRP A 156 2.84 -1.99 1.24
C TRP A 156 3.86 -0.84 1.12
N THR A 157 4.95 -1.07 0.40
CA THR A 157 6.00 -0.06 0.21
C THR A 157 6.17 0.36 -1.24
N HIS A 158 5.84 -0.51 -2.19
CA HIS A 158 5.99 -0.22 -3.62
C HIS A 158 4.82 -0.81 -4.43
N TRP A 159 4.59 -0.25 -5.62
CA TRP A 159 3.81 -0.87 -6.69
C TRP A 159 4.74 -1.28 -7.84
N LEU A 160 4.39 -2.36 -8.55
CA LEU A 160 5.20 -2.94 -9.62
C LEU A 160 4.32 -3.24 -10.85
N LYS A 161 4.79 -2.88 -12.05
CA LYS A 161 4.29 -3.38 -13.32
C LYS A 161 5.13 -4.57 -13.77
N MET A 162 4.48 -5.70 -14.03
CA MET A 162 5.15 -6.95 -14.41
C MET A 162 5.22 -7.10 -15.93
N PRO A 163 6.30 -7.68 -16.48
CA PRO A 163 6.51 -7.79 -17.93
C PRO A 163 5.51 -8.73 -18.63
N GLU A 164 4.84 -9.61 -17.89
CA GLU A 164 3.80 -10.48 -18.46
C GLU A 164 2.45 -9.78 -18.64
N ILE A 165 2.26 -8.61 -18.03
CA ILE A 165 0.99 -7.90 -17.94
C ILE A 165 1.02 -6.64 -18.82
N GLU A 166 -0.03 -6.48 -19.61
CA GLU A 166 -0.34 -5.28 -20.35
C GLU A 166 -1.27 -4.41 -19.49
N TYR A 167 -0.82 -3.19 -19.20
CA TYR A 167 -1.54 -2.22 -18.38
C TYR A 167 -2.19 -1.18 -19.28
N GLY A 168 -3.48 -0.91 -19.07
CA GLY A 168 -4.16 0.21 -19.72
C GLY A 168 -3.69 1.56 -19.17
N SER A 169 -4.12 2.64 -19.82
CA SER A 169 -4.12 3.98 -19.21
C SER A 169 -5.00 4.00 -17.96
N GLU A 170 -4.77 4.94 -17.04
CA GLU A 170 -5.56 5.13 -15.81
C GLU A 170 -7.04 4.84 -16.05
N SER A 171 -7.53 3.77 -15.43
CA SER A 171 -8.84 3.25 -15.72
C SER A 171 -9.88 4.12 -15.04
N SER A 172 -10.30 5.14 -15.77
CA SER A 172 -11.60 5.78 -15.60
C SER A 172 -12.68 4.72 -15.83
N SER A 173 -13.03 3.94 -14.80
CA SER A 173 -14.20 3.07 -14.84
C SER A 173 -15.40 3.85 -14.28
N GLY A 174 -16.00 4.65 -15.15
CA GLY A 174 -17.31 5.24 -14.92
C GLY A 174 -18.40 4.15 -15.00
N GLY A 175 -19.15 4.01 -13.91
CA GLY A 175 -20.58 3.72 -14.00
C GLY A 175 -21.32 5.06 -14.00
N SER A 176 -21.77 5.49 -15.18
CA SER A 176 -22.64 6.64 -15.37
C SER A 176 -24.09 6.22 -15.16
N GLU A 177 -24.83 6.99 -14.36
CA GLU A 177 -26.17 7.41 -14.76
C GLU A 177 -26.18 8.93 -15.00
N SER A 178 -26.47 9.24 -16.26
CA SER A 178 -26.74 10.51 -16.94
C SER A 178 -27.40 11.66 -16.14
N SER A 179 -26.91 12.89 -16.25
CA SER A 179 -27.40 13.89 -17.24
C SER A 179 -26.94 15.33 -16.92
N GLY A 180 -26.76 16.14 -17.97
CA GLY A 180 -26.96 17.60 -17.91
C GLY A 180 -25.76 18.46 -17.51
N GLY A 181 -25.24 19.22 -18.47
CA GLY A 181 -24.25 20.27 -18.22
C GLY A 181 -24.76 21.33 -17.25
N GLY A 182 -24.13 21.39 -16.09
CA GLY A 182 -24.16 22.47 -15.11
C GLY A 182 -22.92 22.31 -14.24
N LYS A 183 -22.26 23.42 -13.85
CA LYS A 183 -21.18 23.36 -12.87
C LYS A 183 -21.68 22.59 -11.64
N LYS A 184 -20.87 21.67 -11.11
CA LYS A 184 -21.19 20.91 -9.90
C LYS A 184 -21.58 21.88 -8.78
N SER A 185 -22.53 21.50 -7.95
CA SER A 185 -22.92 22.32 -6.80
C SER A 185 -21.74 22.43 -5.80
N ILE A 186 -21.74 23.49 -4.99
CA ILE A 186 -20.71 23.69 -3.96
C ILE A 186 -20.64 22.50 -2.98
N GLU A 187 -21.77 21.84 -2.71
CA GLU A 187 -21.84 20.66 -1.85
C GLU A 187 -21.17 19.43 -2.46
N GLU A 188 -21.27 19.25 -3.78
CA GLU A 188 -20.58 18.20 -4.52
C GLU A 188 -19.09 18.48 -4.60
N VAL A 189 -18.71 19.72 -4.91
CA VAL A 189 -17.31 20.15 -4.94
C VAL A 189 -16.67 20.01 -3.55
N ALA A 190 -17.39 20.30 -2.48
CA ALA A 190 -16.89 20.11 -1.12
C ALA A 190 -16.62 18.63 -0.80
N LYS A 191 -17.43 17.70 -1.30
CA LYS A 191 -17.16 16.26 -1.18
C LYS A 191 -15.91 15.87 -1.94
N ASP A 192 -15.77 16.35 -3.17
CA ASP A 192 -14.56 16.15 -3.99
C ASP A 192 -13.31 16.70 -3.26
N VAL A 193 -13.42 17.86 -2.61
CA VAL A 193 -12.35 18.45 -1.79
C VAL A 193 -12.03 17.59 -0.55
N ILE A 194 -13.05 17.08 0.15
CA ILE A 194 -12.88 16.16 1.30
C ILE A 194 -12.21 14.86 0.86
N ASN A 195 -12.55 14.38 -0.33
CA ASN A 195 -11.97 13.19 -0.95
C ASN A 195 -10.55 13.41 -1.49
N GLY A 196 -10.09 14.67 -1.55
CA GLY A 196 -8.73 15.06 -1.93
C GLY A 196 -8.55 15.44 -3.40
N ASP A 197 -9.62 15.52 -4.19
CA ASP A 197 -9.59 15.70 -5.66
C ASP A 197 -9.06 17.08 -6.09
N TYR A 198 -9.05 18.04 -5.17
CA TYR A 198 -8.52 19.39 -5.41
C TYR A 198 -7.14 19.61 -4.79
N GLY A 199 -6.49 18.60 -4.20
CA GLY A 199 -5.20 18.77 -3.51
C GLY A 199 -5.32 19.50 -2.17
N ASN A 200 -4.19 20.04 -1.67
CA ASN A 200 -4.08 20.56 -0.30
C ASN A 200 -3.59 22.01 -0.23
N GLY A 201 -4.08 22.77 0.74
CA GLY A 201 -3.63 24.15 1.00
C GLY A 201 -3.80 25.08 -0.21
N ALA A 202 -2.68 25.67 -0.67
CA ALA A 202 -2.67 26.62 -1.78
C ALA A 202 -3.04 25.99 -3.13
N GLU A 203 -2.72 24.70 -3.34
CA GLU A 203 -3.06 23.98 -4.58
C GLU A 203 -4.58 23.81 -4.72
N ARG A 204 -5.26 23.50 -3.60
CA ARG A 204 -6.72 23.43 -3.51
C ARG A 204 -7.40 24.72 -3.87
N LYS A 205 -6.89 25.83 -3.33
CA LYS A 205 -7.43 27.15 -3.62
C LYS A 205 -7.30 27.47 -5.12
N ALA A 206 -6.10 27.27 -5.69
CA ALA A 206 -5.86 27.52 -7.10
C ALA A 206 -6.72 26.62 -8.02
N ALA A 207 -6.89 25.34 -7.68
CA ALA A 207 -7.71 24.40 -8.46
C ALA A 207 -9.20 24.76 -8.43
N LEU A 208 -9.73 25.21 -7.28
CA LEU A 208 -11.11 25.63 -7.13
C LEU A 208 -11.39 26.96 -7.86
N GLU A 209 -10.50 27.93 -7.74
CA GLU A 209 -10.61 29.22 -8.43
C GLU A 209 -10.48 29.05 -9.96
N ALA A 210 -9.59 28.16 -10.43
CA ALA A 210 -9.45 27.83 -11.85
C ALA A 210 -10.70 27.13 -12.42
N ALA A 211 -11.38 26.31 -11.62
CA ALA A 211 -12.67 25.72 -11.95
C ALA A 211 -13.85 26.72 -11.84
N GLY A 212 -13.55 27.94 -11.36
CA GLY A 212 -14.50 29.05 -11.24
C GLY A 212 -15.50 28.85 -10.11
N TYR A 213 -15.04 28.30 -8.97
CA TYR A 213 -15.75 28.27 -7.69
C TYR A 213 -15.16 29.30 -6.72
N ASP A 214 -15.97 29.81 -5.80
CA ASP A 214 -15.47 30.61 -4.68
C ASP A 214 -14.89 29.66 -3.61
N TYR A 215 -13.58 29.79 -3.38
CA TYR A 215 -12.87 28.98 -2.40
C TYR A 215 -13.47 29.10 -0.99
N ALA A 216 -13.91 30.29 -0.57
CA ALA A 216 -14.46 30.50 0.76
C ALA A 216 -15.80 29.79 0.94
N GLU A 217 -16.66 29.79 -0.08
CA GLU A 217 -17.94 29.08 -0.04
C GLU A 217 -17.76 27.56 -0.03
N VAL A 218 -16.86 27.04 -0.87
CA VAL A 218 -16.52 25.61 -0.89
C VAL A 218 -15.88 25.19 0.43
N GLN A 219 -15.00 26.00 1.00
CA GLN A 219 -14.36 25.68 2.27
C GLN A 219 -15.34 25.74 3.45
N ALA A 220 -16.29 26.69 3.45
CA ALA A 220 -17.36 26.73 4.44
C ALA A 220 -18.23 25.46 4.38
N GLU A 221 -18.51 24.99 3.16
CA GLU A 221 -19.28 23.77 2.93
C GLU A 221 -18.52 22.51 3.32
N VAL A 222 -17.22 22.43 3.02
CA VAL A 222 -16.32 21.37 3.52
C VAL A 222 -16.36 21.31 5.04
N ASN A 223 -16.26 22.47 5.71
CA ASN A 223 -16.31 22.55 7.17
C ASN A 223 -17.68 22.13 7.70
N ARG A 224 -18.77 22.51 7.04
CA ARG A 224 -20.14 22.08 7.37
C ARG A 224 -20.27 20.55 7.30
N GLN A 225 -19.72 19.92 6.26
CA GLN A 225 -19.82 18.47 6.06
C GLN A 225 -18.93 17.65 7.01
N LEU A 226 -17.76 18.16 7.38
CA LEU A 226 -16.84 17.48 8.30
C LEU A 226 -17.25 17.64 9.77
N TYR A 227 -17.80 18.79 10.15
CA TYR A 227 -17.98 19.16 11.56
C TYR A 227 -19.44 19.42 11.96
N GLY A 228 -20.38 19.41 11.01
CA GLY A 228 -21.81 19.69 11.25
C GLY A 228 -22.07 21.16 11.60
N SER A 229 -23.35 21.56 11.59
CA SER A 229 -23.82 22.91 11.94
C SER A 229 -23.63 23.21 13.44
N GLY A 230 -22.40 23.48 13.85
CA GLY A 230 -22.06 23.85 15.23
C GLY A 230 -20.56 23.89 15.59
N GLY A 231 -19.63 23.60 14.68
CA GLY A 231 -18.19 23.57 14.98
C GLY A 231 -17.44 24.84 14.57
N THR A 232 -16.95 25.59 15.56
CA THR A 232 -16.04 26.74 15.40
C THR A 232 -14.76 26.39 14.62
N GLU A 233 -14.38 27.34 13.77
CA GLU A 233 -13.16 27.46 12.97
C GLU A 233 -11.88 26.95 13.68
N PRO A 234 -11.07 26.05 13.07
CA PRO A 234 -9.68 25.89 13.45
C PRO A 234 -8.85 27.01 12.83
N GLU A 235 -8.08 27.68 13.68
CA GLU A 235 -7.17 28.78 13.38
C GLU A 235 -6.20 28.45 12.21
N LYS A 236 -5.96 29.48 11.40
CA LYS A 236 -5.02 29.52 10.26
C LYS A 236 -3.72 28.77 10.55
N GLU A 237 -3.44 27.74 9.75
CA GLU A 237 -2.16 27.04 9.73
C GLU A 237 -1.08 28.02 9.21
N ASN A 238 -0.27 28.54 10.13
CA ASN A 238 0.88 29.38 9.83
C ASN A 238 1.92 28.56 9.07
N GLU A 239 2.42 29.15 7.98
CA GLU A 239 3.62 28.76 7.26
C GLU A 239 4.73 28.34 8.24
N ALA A 240 5.06 27.04 8.29
CA ALA A 240 5.97 26.50 9.30
C ALA A 240 7.38 27.06 9.09
N THR A 241 7.78 28.02 9.93
CA THR A 241 9.15 28.56 9.91
C THR A 241 10.15 27.47 10.26
N THR A 242 11.21 27.35 9.46
CA THR A 242 12.28 26.37 9.70
C THR A 242 13.58 27.06 10.11
N THR A 243 14.31 26.45 11.04
CA THR A 243 15.62 26.92 11.50
C THR A 243 16.68 25.87 11.17
N THR A 244 17.81 26.28 10.59
CA THR A 244 18.91 25.36 10.30
C THR A 244 19.74 25.11 11.56
N MET A 245 19.88 23.85 11.97
CA MET A 245 20.68 23.42 13.12
C MET A 245 21.74 22.40 12.71
N THR A 246 22.72 22.17 13.60
CA THR A 246 23.87 21.28 13.40
C THR A 246 23.80 20.09 14.35
N VAL A 247 24.06 18.88 13.84
CA VAL A 247 24.11 17.65 14.65
C VAL A 247 25.40 17.57 15.47
N VAL A 248 25.31 17.33 16.78
CA VAL A 248 26.43 17.50 17.72
C VAL A 248 27.12 16.21 18.18
N PRO A 249 26.42 15.12 18.57
CA PRO A 249 27.08 13.83 18.84
C PRO A 249 27.21 12.96 17.58
N PRO A 250 28.22 12.06 17.50
CA PRO A 250 28.42 11.14 16.37
C PRO A 250 27.42 9.98 16.28
N VAL A 251 26.35 9.98 17.08
CA VAL A 251 25.23 9.03 17.03
C VAL A 251 23.91 9.79 17.01
N GLY A 252 23.70 10.58 15.96
CA GLY A 252 22.40 11.20 15.70
C GLY A 252 21.43 10.16 15.16
N LEU A 253 20.72 9.45 16.05
CA LEU A 253 19.56 8.64 15.66
C LEU A 253 18.44 9.56 15.19
N TRP A 254 18.01 9.41 13.94
CA TRP A 254 16.82 10.06 13.39
C TRP A 254 15.81 9.00 12.93
N LEU A 255 14.54 9.23 13.24
CA LEU A 255 13.43 8.29 13.00
C LEU A 255 12.65 8.75 11.77
N ASN A 256 12.62 7.92 10.72
CA ASN A 256 11.68 8.08 9.62
C ASN A 256 10.44 7.21 9.89
N ASN A 257 9.36 7.84 10.39
CA ASN A 257 8.04 7.23 10.47
C ASN A 257 6.97 8.32 10.31
N SER A 258 6.10 8.17 9.32
CA SER A 258 4.91 9.01 9.12
C SER A 258 3.97 8.99 10.33
N ASP A 259 4.00 7.91 11.13
CA ASP A 259 2.92 7.59 12.07
C ASP A 259 3.20 8.00 13.53
N LYS A 260 4.22 8.82 13.78
CA LYS A 260 4.46 9.50 15.07
C LYS A 260 4.52 8.57 16.32
N ARG A 261 4.84 7.27 16.18
CA ARG A 261 4.94 6.26 17.27
C ARG A 261 6.18 5.36 17.10
N TRP A 262 6.74 4.89 18.23
CA TRP A 262 7.80 3.87 18.27
C TRP A 262 7.22 2.51 17.86
N ASN A 263 7.72 1.92 16.78
CA ASN A 263 7.39 0.56 16.37
C ASN A 263 8.58 -0.13 15.68
N THR A 264 8.45 -1.43 15.41
CA THR A 264 9.48 -2.27 14.77
C THR A 264 9.79 -1.91 13.31
N SER A 265 9.06 -0.97 12.70
CA SER A 265 9.23 -0.47 11.33
C SER A 265 10.01 0.86 11.27
N THR A 266 10.48 1.35 12.42
CA THR A 266 11.23 2.61 12.51
C THR A 266 12.56 2.49 11.78
N HIS A 267 12.72 3.23 10.68
CA HIS A 267 14.02 3.36 10.02
C HIS A 267 14.86 4.34 10.83
N ILE A 268 15.91 3.81 11.46
CA ILE A 268 16.93 4.59 12.13
C ILE A 268 17.95 5.02 11.09
N VAL A 269 18.04 6.31 10.84
CA VAL A 269 19.06 6.89 9.98
C VAL A 269 20.07 7.62 10.85
N CYS A 270 21.36 7.30 10.68
CA CYS A 270 22.44 7.96 11.39
C CYS A 270 22.86 9.23 10.64
N MET A 271 22.62 10.40 11.23
CA MET A 271 23.15 11.67 10.70
C MET A 271 24.60 11.86 11.16
N PRO A 272 25.54 12.22 10.26
CA PRO A 272 26.93 12.46 10.66
C PRO A 272 27.04 13.70 11.55
N LYS A 273 27.99 13.69 12.49
CA LYS A 273 28.33 14.87 13.28
C LYS A 273 28.69 16.03 12.33
N GLY A 274 28.10 17.21 12.57
CA GLY A 274 28.27 18.38 11.72
C GLY A 274 27.25 18.49 10.57
N ALA A 275 26.37 17.50 10.36
CA ALA A 275 25.29 17.60 9.39
C ALA A 275 24.38 18.81 9.67
N LYS A 276 23.95 19.48 8.60
CA LYS A 276 22.97 20.57 8.65
C LYS A 276 21.57 20.01 8.41
N VAL A 277 20.64 20.34 9.30
CA VAL A 277 19.24 19.92 9.22
C VAL A 277 18.33 21.13 9.34
N LYS A 278 17.19 21.12 8.66
CA LYS A 278 16.14 22.11 8.87
C LYS A 278 15.20 21.60 9.94
N VAL A 279 14.97 22.39 10.99
CA VAL A 279 14.07 22.07 12.10
C VAL A 279 12.79 22.86 11.93
N TYR A 280 11.64 22.20 12.02
CA TYR A 280 10.34 22.88 12.00
C TYR A 280 10.07 23.48 13.39
N ASN A 281 9.97 24.81 13.47
CA ASN A 281 9.74 25.50 14.74
C ASN A 281 8.37 25.12 15.33
N GLY A 282 8.31 24.90 16.66
CA GLY A 282 7.07 24.50 17.35
C GLY A 282 6.66 23.04 17.15
N SER A 283 7.53 22.21 16.57
CA SER A 283 7.24 20.78 16.31
C SER A 283 7.63 19.84 17.46
N GLU A 284 7.92 20.37 18.65
CA GLU A 284 8.34 19.59 19.81
C GLU A 284 7.29 18.54 20.21
N LYS A 285 7.75 17.30 20.39
CA LYS A 285 6.93 16.21 20.92
C LYS A 285 7.77 15.29 21.80
N LYS A 286 7.17 14.77 22.88
CA LYS A 286 7.78 13.70 23.68
C LYS A 286 7.68 12.35 22.96
N LEU A 287 8.81 11.66 22.84
CA LEU A 287 8.92 10.31 22.30
C LEU A 287 9.79 9.48 23.25
N GLY A 288 9.14 8.72 24.14
CA GLY A 288 9.83 8.08 25.27
C GLY A 288 10.41 9.14 26.23
N ASP A 289 11.67 8.99 26.59
CA ASP A 289 12.39 9.91 27.48
C ASP A 289 12.90 11.17 26.75
N TYR A 290 12.80 11.21 25.43
CA TYR A 290 13.36 12.29 24.61
C TYR A 290 12.31 13.34 24.24
N THR A 291 12.73 14.61 24.24
CA THR A 291 12.02 15.69 23.55
C THR A 291 12.54 15.77 22.13
N CYS A 292 11.70 15.42 21.15
CA CYS A 292 12.06 15.37 19.74
C CYS A 292 11.42 16.52 18.96
N VAL A 293 12.06 16.93 17.87
CA VAL A 293 11.57 17.94 16.92
C VAL A 293 11.49 17.32 15.53
N LYS A 294 10.55 17.80 14.70
CA LYS A 294 10.48 17.44 13.28
C LYS A 294 11.66 18.10 12.55
N VAL A 295 12.38 17.31 11.76
CA VAL A 295 13.55 17.75 10.99
C VAL A 295 13.46 17.27 9.54
N LEU A 296 14.07 18.04 8.63
CA LEU A 296 14.32 17.69 7.24
C LEU A 296 15.84 17.60 7.04
N TYR A 297 16.33 16.44 6.62
CA TYR A 297 17.73 16.17 6.28
C TYR A 297 17.80 15.63 4.84
N GLY A 298 18.49 16.35 3.96
CA GLY A 298 18.41 16.09 2.52
C GLY A 298 16.96 16.29 2.03
N SER A 299 16.37 15.24 1.46
CA SER A 299 14.97 15.20 1.02
C SER A 299 14.04 14.47 2.00
N THR A 300 14.52 14.10 3.19
CA THR A 300 13.77 13.20 4.06
C THR A 300 13.39 13.84 5.39
N GLU A 301 12.10 13.74 5.74
CA GLU A 301 11.52 14.28 6.96
C GLU A 301 11.36 13.23 8.06
N GLY A 302 11.58 13.60 9.31
CA GLY A 302 11.23 12.75 10.45
C GLY A 302 11.53 13.44 11.78
N TYR A 303 11.83 12.67 12.85
CA TYR A 303 12.01 13.23 14.19
C TYR A 303 13.39 12.93 14.78
N CYS A 304 14.03 13.96 15.35
CA CYS A 304 15.33 13.87 16.02
C CYS A 304 15.22 14.42 17.44
N ALA A 305 15.95 13.85 18.39
CA ALA A 305 16.03 14.38 19.75
C ALA A 305 16.64 15.79 19.72
N LYS A 306 15.90 16.77 20.27
CA LYS A 306 16.26 18.19 20.25
C LYS A 306 17.64 18.45 20.86
N GLU A 307 18.01 17.68 21.88
CA GLU A 307 19.29 17.80 22.56
C GLU A 307 20.51 17.48 21.68
N TYR A 308 20.32 16.74 20.59
CA TYR A 308 21.38 16.39 19.62
C TYR A 308 21.60 17.47 18.55
N LEU A 309 20.82 18.55 18.59
CA LEU A 309 20.89 19.69 17.67
C LEU A 309 21.44 20.94 18.40
N ARG A 310 22.26 21.72 17.70
CA ARG A 310 22.77 23.04 18.14
C ARG A 310 22.73 24.06 17.01
#